data_AF-B4IPU3-F1
#
_entry.id   AF-B4IPU3-F1
#
_cell.length_a   1.000
_cell.length_b   1.000
_cell.length_c   1.000
_cell.angle_alpha   90.00
_cell.angle_beta   90.00
_cell.angle_gamma   90.00
#
_symmetry.space_group_name_H-M   'P 1'
#
loop_
_entity.id
_entity.type
_entity.pdbx_description
1 polymer ?
#
loop_
_entity_poly.entity_id
_entity_poly.type
_entity_poly.pdbx_seq_one_letter_code
_entity_poly.pdbx_strand_id
1 'polypeptide(L)'
;MLSNCDEIIRQHKAACLRVTSLLCCKDLIWIGTSAGVLLTIPAQGYEKGAINIVPTGIPHGHTGHVRFLTFVETTGLEGAAPGAGGGRDAGSSNSDEYTKQGSIKHSKSKSETNNTLIISGGDGYEDFRNSGANSLSEIAGREDSTNHLLIWQI
;
A
#
# COMPACT_ATOMS: atom_id res chain seq x y z
N MET A 1 15.97 -13.30 -5.05
CA MET A 1 17.09 -12.41 -5.43
C MET A 1 18.47 -12.79 -4.85
N LEU A 2 18.58 -13.32 -3.61
CA LEU A 2 19.88 -13.68 -3.00
C LEU A 2 20.17 -15.20 -2.92
N SER A 3 19.17 -16.04 -3.17
CA SER A 3 19.27 -17.51 -3.12
C SER A 3 20.17 -18.10 -4.20
N ASN A 4 20.37 -17.38 -5.31
CA ASN A 4 21.13 -17.84 -6.47
C ASN A 4 22.55 -17.22 -6.52
N CYS A 5 22.94 -16.46 -5.49
CA CYS A 5 24.28 -15.87 -5.40
C CYS A 5 25.18 -16.71 -4.49
N ASP A 6 26.49 -16.65 -4.75
CA ASP A 6 27.50 -17.19 -3.85
C ASP A 6 27.37 -16.61 -2.43
N GLU A 7 27.73 -17.38 -1.42
CA GLU A 7 27.68 -16.96 0.00
C GLU A 7 28.40 -15.62 0.22
N ILE A 8 29.55 -15.42 -0.40
CA ILE A 8 30.33 -14.19 -0.27
C ILE A 8 29.55 -12.98 -0.79
N ILE A 9 28.92 -13.10 -1.96
CA ILE A 9 28.11 -12.03 -2.56
C ILE A 9 26.86 -11.78 -1.72
N ARG A 10 26.23 -12.84 -1.23
CA ARG A 10 25.04 -12.74 -0.36
C ARG A 10 25.38 -12.04 0.95
N GLN A 11 26.46 -12.42 1.62
CA GLN A 11 26.91 -11.78 2.87
C GLN A 11 27.24 -10.31 2.66
N HIS A 12 27.93 -9.97 1.57
CA HIS A 12 28.22 -8.58 1.23
C HIS A 12 26.93 -7.77 1.02
N LYS A 13 25.99 -8.28 0.21
CA LYS A 13 24.70 -7.62 -0.03
C LYS A 13 23.89 -7.47 1.27
N ALA A 14 23.86 -8.50 2.11
CA ALA A 14 23.17 -8.46 3.40
C ALA A 14 23.80 -7.43 4.36
N ALA A 15 25.14 -7.37 4.41
CA ALA A 15 25.86 -6.41 5.26
C ALA A 15 25.70 -4.94 4.82
N CYS A 16 25.38 -4.70 3.55
CA CYS A 16 25.12 -3.36 3.01
C CYS A 16 23.63 -2.95 3.05
N LEU A 17 22.74 -3.87 3.43
CA LEU A 17 21.30 -3.60 3.49
C LEU A 17 20.99 -2.63 4.63
N ARG A 18 20.29 -1.55 4.30
CA ARG A 18 19.85 -0.54 5.28
C ARG A 18 18.33 -0.41 5.26
N VAL A 19 17.74 -0.12 6.41
CA VAL A 19 16.39 0.43 6.48
C VAL A 19 16.46 1.88 6.04
N THR A 20 15.64 2.27 5.07
CA THR A 20 15.62 3.61 4.48
C THR A 20 14.34 4.37 4.79
N SER A 21 13.24 3.67 5.05
CA SER A 21 11.97 4.26 5.44
C SER A 21 11.19 3.32 6.36
N LEU A 22 10.40 3.89 7.26
CA LEU A 22 9.52 3.18 8.18
C LEU A 22 8.18 3.91 8.23
N LEU A 23 7.09 3.15 8.31
CA LEU A 23 5.74 3.68 8.47
C LEU A 23 4.91 2.74 9.34
N CYS A 24 4.24 3.27 10.37
CA CYS A 24 3.25 2.50 11.15
C CYS A 24 1.84 2.86 10.66
N CYS A 25 1.04 1.88 10.28
CA CYS A 25 -0.33 2.08 9.79
C CYS A 25 -1.19 0.82 10.01
N LYS A 26 -2.43 0.97 10.52
CA LYS A 26 -3.41 -0.12 10.79
C LYS A 26 -2.76 -1.41 11.32
N ASP A 27 -2.09 -1.31 12.46
CA ASP A 27 -1.43 -2.44 13.14
C ASP A 27 -0.27 -3.10 12.40
N LEU A 28 0.28 -2.46 11.36
CA LEU A 28 1.47 -2.92 10.64
C LEU A 28 2.56 -1.86 10.66
N ILE A 29 3.81 -2.29 10.86
CA ILE A 29 4.99 -1.48 10.58
C ILE A 29 5.54 -1.92 9.23
N TRP A 30 5.48 -1.00 8.28
CA TRP A 30 6.05 -1.11 6.94
C TRP A 30 7.49 -0.63 6.96
N ILE A 31 8.36 -1.38 6.28
CA ILE A 31 9.80 -1.17 6.24
C ILE A 31 10.23 -1.13 4.79
N GLY A 32 10.83 -0.02 4.37
CA GLY A 32 11.51 0.10 3.09
C GLY A 32 13.02 -0.05 3.27
N THR A 33 13.68 -0.73 2.32
CA THR A 33 15.12 -0.99 2.38
C THR A 33 15.90 -0.34 1.23
N SER A 34 17.21 -0.27 1.37
CA SER A 34 18.12 0.21 0.33
C SER A 34 18.15 -0.66 -0.93
N ALA A 35 17.68 -1.91 -0.84
CA ALA A 35 17.56 -2.82 -1.99
C ALA A 35 16.15 -2.79 -2.62
N GLY A 36 15.28 -1.88 -2.20
CA GLY A 36 13.93 -1.74 -2.74
C GLY A 36 12.90 -2.76 -2.28
N VAL A 37 13.34 -3.72 -1.46
CA VAL A 37 12.47 -4.69 -0.79
C VAL A 37 11.64 -3.97 0.27
N LEU A 38 10.35 -4.29 0.30
CA LEU A 38 9.39 -3.86 1.30
C LEU A 38 9.06 -5.02 2.23
N LEU A 39 9.02 -4.75 3.53
CA LEU A 39 8.67 -5.73 4.57
C LEU A 39 7.54 -5.17 5.44
N THR A 40 6.75 -6.06 6.02
CA THR A 40 5.76 -5.72 7.05
C THR A 40 5.99 -6.56 8.30
N ILE A 41 5.89 -5.94 9.48
CA ILE A 41 5.78 -6.63 10.76
C ILE A 41 4.47 -6.23 11.45
N PRO A 42 3.79 -7.14 12.17
CA PRO A 42 2.69 -6.76 13.05
C PRO A 42 3.17 -5.78 14.12
N ALA A 43 2.45 -4.67 14.28
CA ALA A 43 2.68 -3.68 15.34
C ALA A 43 2.11 -4.14 16.68
N GLN A 44 1.14 -5.06 16.68
CA GLN A 44 0.58 -5.66 17.89
C GLN A 44 1.49 -6.79 18.41
N GLY A 45 1.70 -6.86 19.73
CA GLY A 45 2.47 -7.92 20.38
C GLY A 45 3.64 -7.48 21.26
N TYR A 46 3.99 -6.19 21.27
CA TYR A 46 5.06 -5.66 22.14
C TYR A 46 4.69 -5.66 23.63
N GLU A 47 3.40 -5.66 23.96
CA GLU A 47 2.86 -5.52 25.33
C GLU A 47 3.18 -6.71 26.27
N LYS A 48 3.58 -7.87 25.76
CA LYS A 48 3.81 -9.09 26.57
C LYS A 48 5.06 -9.90 26.19
N GLY A 49 6.07 -9.27 25.59
CA GLY A 49 7.31 -9.97 25.25
C GLY A 49 7.13 -11.04 24.17
N ALA A 50 6.34 -10.77 23.13
CA ALA A 50 6.27 -11.65 21.97
C ALA A 50 7.66 -11.76 21.32
N ILE A 51 8.31 -12.90 21.48
CA ILE A 51 9.72 -13.12 21.13
C ILE A 51 9.96 -13.52 19.67
N ASN A 52 8.92 -13.75 18.87
CA ASN A 52 9.04 -14.28 17.51
C ASN A 52 8.31 -13.41 16.48
N ILE A 53 8.77 -12.17 16.28
CA ILE A 53 8.31 -11.32 15.18
C ILE A 53 9.09 -11.71 13.92
N VAL A 54 8.40 -12.30 12.96
CA VAL A 54 8.97 -12.64 11.65
C VAL A 54 8.54 -11.59 10.64
N PRO A 55 9.46 -10.82 10.04
CA PRO A 55 9.13 -9.92 8.95
C PRO A 55 8.58 -10.67 7.74
N THR A 56 7.46 -10.20 7.20
CA THR A 56 6.88 -10.70 5.95
C THR A 56 7.36 -9.83 4.81
N GLY A 57 8.00 -10.43 3.81
CA GLY A 57 8.41 -9.71 2.59
C GLY A 57 7.26 -9.55 1.60
N ILE A 58 7.16 -8.36 1.01
CA ILE A 58 6.23 -8.08 -0.08
C ILE A 58 6.91 -8.47 -1.40
N PRO A 59 6.23 -9.23 -2.28
CA PRO A 59 6.82 -9.69 -3.55
C PRO A 59 7.07 -8.56 -4.55
N HIS A 60 6.40 -7.42 -4.38
CA HIS A 60 6.54 -6.24 -5.22
C HIS A 60 7.33 -5.17 -4.47
N GLY A 61 8.33 -4.60 -5.12
CA GLY A 61 9.09 -3.50 -4.58
C GLY A 61 9.77 -2.70 -5.65
N HIS A 62 10.82 -2.01 -5.25
CA HIS A 62 11.62 -1.15 -6.09
C HIS A 62 12.88 -1.91 -6.55
N THR A 63 13.39 -1.56 -7.72
CA THR A 63 14.69 -2.02 -8.24
C THR A 63 15.89 -1.44 -7.47
N GLY A 64 15.65 -0.39 -6.67
CA GLY A 64 16.63 0.30 -5.83
C GLY A 64 15.97 0.93 -4.60
N HIS A 65 16.55 1.96 -4.00
CA HIS A 65 16.18 2.39 -2.64
C HIS A 65 14.70 2.76 -2.51
N VAL A 66 14.04 2.26 -1.46
CA VAL A 66 12.76 2.84 -1.03
C VAL A 66 13.04 4.20 -0.39
N ARG A 67 12.70 5.28 -1.08
CA ARG A 67 12.96 6.67 -0.65
C ARG A 67 12.01 7.13 0.44
N PHE A 68 10.73 6.76 0.33
CA PHE A 68 9.73 7.11 1.34
C PHE A 68 8.60 6.09 1.40
N LEU A 69 7.93 6.08 2.54
CA LEU A 69 6.66 5.41 2.79
C LEU A 69 5.68 6.43 3.36
N THR A 70 4.45 6.41 2.87
CA THR A 70 3.36 7.23 3.40
C THR A 70 2.05 6.47 3.29
N PHE A 71 1.00 6.99 3.91
CA PHE A 71 -0.36 6.47 3.73
C PHE A 71 -1.34 7.62 3.56
N VAL A 72 -2.44 7.31 2.87
CA VAL A 72 -3.60 8.19 2.78
C VAL A 72 -4.83 7.44 3.22
N GLU A 73 -5.63 8.08 4.08
CA GLU A 73 -6.96 7.57 4.43
C GLU A 73 -7.97 8.24 3.51
N THR A 74 -8.75 7.41 2.82
CA THR A 74 -9.82 7.88 1.95
C THR A 74 -11.15 7.59 2.62
N THR A 75 -11.91 8.65 2.85
CA THR A 75 -13.29 8.56 3.33
C THR A 75 -14.21 8.49 2.11
N GLY A 76 -14.90 7.36 1.93
CA GLY A 76 -16.15 7.31 1.17
C GLY A 76 -16.17 7.74 -0.29
N LEU A 77 -15.16 7.40 -1.11
CA LEU A 77 -15.37 7.37 -2.57
C LEU A 77 -16.06 6.05 -2.95
N GLU A 78 -17.35 5.93 -2.66
CA GLU A 78 -18.19 4.96 -3.34
C GLU A 78 -18.21 5.30 -4.85
N GLY A 79 -17.40 4.60 -5.62
CA GLY A 79 -17.62 4.30 -7.04
C GLY A 79 -17.87 5.48 -7.99
N ALA A 80 -16.82 6.22 -8.37
CA ALA A 80 -16.79 6.86 -9.68
C ALA A 80 -16.41 5.82 -10.75
N ALA A 81 -17.32 4.89 -11.04
CA ALA A 81 -17.29 4.21 -12.33
C ALA A 81 -17.49 5.29 -13.42
N PRO A 82 -16.81 5.22 -14.58
CA PRO A 82 -17.10 6.11 -15.70
C PRO A 82 -18.42 5.67 -16.35
N GLY A 83 -19.53 6.00 -15.70
CA GLY A 83 -20.87 5.85 -16.25
C GLY A 83 -21.09 6.93 -17.30
N ALA A 84 -21.23 6.50 -18.55
CA ALA A 84 -21.53 7.33 -19.70
C ALA A 84 -22.63 8.36 -19.39
N GLY A 85 -22.32 9.64 -19.56
CA GLY A 85 -23.28 10.73 -19.50
C GLY A 85 -24.30 10.61 -20.63
N GLY A 86 -25.49 10.11 -20.29
CA GLY A 86 -26.71 10.25 -21.07
C GLY A 86 -27.70 11.09 -20.28
N GLY A 87 -27.91 12.33 -20.71
CA GLY A 87 -28.79 13.28 -20.01
C GLY A 87 -30.29 13.00 -20.16
N ARG A 88 -31.09 13.73 -19.36
CA ARG A 88 -32.26 14.54 -19.78
C ARG A 88 -33.06 15.04 -18.56
N ASP A 89 -33.11 16.37 -18.45
CA ASP A 89 -34.26 17.26 -18.23
C ASP A 89 -35.35 17.01 -17.17
N ALA A 90 -35.44 18.00 -16.27
CA ALA A 90 -36.58 18.87 -15.95
C ALA A 90 -37.95 18.29 -15.57
N GLY A 91 -38.46 18.71 -14.40
CA GLY A 91 -39.88 18.64 -14.05
C GLY A 91 -40.20 19.18 -12.65
N SER A 92 -40.76 20.40 -12.60
CA SER A 92 -41.25 21.14 -11.42
C SER A 92 -42.59 20.60 -10.88
N SER A 93 -42.85 20.68 -9.56
CA SER A 93 -44.04 21.35 -8.95
C SER A 93 -44.38 20.88 -7.51
N ASN A 94 -44.58 21.88 -6.62
CA ASN A 94 -45.38 22.02 -5.39
C ASN A 94 -46.09 20.81 -4.71
N SER A 95 -46.01 20.74 -3.37
CA SER A 95 -47.10 21.12 -2.44
C SER A 95 -46.81 20.71 -0.97
N ASP A 96 -47.21 21.57 -0.03
CA ASP A 96 -47.18 21.41 1.43
C ASP A 96 -48.08 20.25 1.95
N GLU A 97 -47.70 19.59 3.05
CA GLU A 97 -48.53 19.47 4.28
C GLU A 97 -47.90 18.58 5.38
N TYR A 98 -48.28 18.92 6.61
CA TYR A 98 -47.86 18.38 7.89
C TYR A 98 -48.30 16.94 8.14
N THR A 99 -47.45 16.09 8.74
CA THR A 99 -47.91 15.01 9.65
C THR A 99 -46.87 14.67 10.72
N LYS A 100 -47.33 14.61 11.98
CA LYS A 100 -46.65 14.14 13.19
C LYS A 100 -46.32 12.64 13.11
N GLN A 101 -45.19 12.23 13.70
CA GLN A 101 -44.90 10.97 14.43
C GLN A 101 -43.38 10.71 14.28
N GLY A 102 -42.58 10.82 15.33
CA GLY A 102 -42.52 9.80 16.37
C GLY A 102 -41.70 8.63 15.86
N SER A 103 -40.40 8.60 16.19
CA SER A 103 -39.57 7.39 16.38
C SER A 103 -38.10 7.77 16.48
N ILE A 104 -37.47 7.36 17.58
CA ILE A 104 -36.03 7.34 17.77
C ILE A 104 -35.43 6.52 16.62
N LYS A 105 -34.93 7.21 15.59
CA LYS A 105 -34.11 6.58 14.57
C LYS A 105 -32.72 6.46 15.17
N HIS A 106 -32.45 5.29 15.73
CA HIS A 106 -31.12 4.76 15.91
C HIS A 106 -30.44 4.87 14.54
N SER A 107 -29.68 5.94 14.31
CA SER A 107 -28.74 5.99 13.20
C SER A 107 -27.79 4.83 13.47
N LYS A 108 -27.99 3.70 12.77
CA LYS A 108 -26.91 2.76 12.56
C LYS A 108 -25.76 3.62 12.05
N SER A 109 -24.71 3.75 12.84
CA SER A 109 -23.44 4.25 12.34
C SER A 109 -23.16 3.40 11.10
N LYS A 110 -23.32 3.99 9.91
CA LYS A 110 -22.70 3.42 8.73
C LYS A 110 -21.24 3.36 9.12
N SER A 111 -20.71 2.15 9.28
CA SER A 111 -19.28 1.93 9.42
C SER A 111 -18.66 2.64 8.24
N GLU A 112 -18.07 3.81 8.45
CA GLU A 112 -17.28 4.47 7.43
C GLU A 112 -16.19 3.48 7.06
N THR A 113 -16.27 2.91 5.86
CA THR A 113 -15.21 2.04 5.35
C THR A 113 -14.05 2.95 4.98
N ASN A 114 -13.21 3.25 5.96
CA ASN A 114 -11.98 4.00 5.76
C ASN A 114 -11.02 3.14 4.94
N ASN A 115 -10.92 3.44 3.66
CA ASN A 115 -9.98 2.80 2.75
C ASN A 115 -8.62 3.47 2.95
N THR A 116 -7.66 2.73 3.48
CA THR A 116 -6.31 3.25 3.69
C THR A 116 -5.40 2.71 2.60
N LEU A 117 -4.69 3.62 1.93
CA LEU A 117 -3.73 3.29 0.91
C LEU A 117 -2.33 3.53 1.47
N ILE A 118 -1.47 2.53 1.41
CA ILE A 118 -0.04 2.66 1.63
C ILE A 118 0.63 2.99 0.30
N ILE A 119 1.53 3.97 0.31
CA ILE A 119 2.25 4.43 -0.87
C ILE A 119 3.74 4.36 -0.58
N SER A 120 4.51 3.66 -1.41
CA SER A 120 5.97 3.71 -1.40
C SER A 120 6.48 4.45 -2.63
N GLY A 121 7.57 5.21 -2.45
CA GLY A 121 8.31 5.81 -3.55
C GLY A 121 9.75 5.31 -3.58
N GLY A 122 10.26 4.96 -4.76
CA GLY A 122 11.62 4.42 -4.92
C GLY A 122 12.06 4.27 -6.37
N ASP A 123 13.18 3.59 -6.59
CA ASP A 123 13.76 3.35 -7.92
C ASP A 123 13.05 2.22 -8.65
N GLY A 124 12.43 2.48 -9.80
CA GLY A 124 11.83 1.41 -10.62
C GLY A 124 10.75 0.58 -9.92
N TYR A 125 10.35 -0.50 -10.60
CA TYR A 125 9.48 -1.55 -10.08
C TYR A 125 10.13 -2.92 -10.29
N GLU A 126 10.07 -3.78 -9.28
CA GLU A 126 10.57 -5.14 -9.33
C GLU A 126 9.56 -6.13 -8.73
N ASP A 127 9.37 -7.27 -9.42
CA ASP A 127 8.67 -8.45 -8.89
C ASP A 127 9.68 -9.52 -8.48
N PHE A 128 9.86 -9.70 -7.17
CA PHE A 128 10.84 -10.61 -6.59
C PHE A 128 10.49 -12.09 -6.72
N ARG A 129 9.28 -12.43 -7.20
CA ARG A 129 8.88 -13.82 -7.46
C ARG A 129 9.51 -14.36 -8.75
N ASN A 130 9.78 -13.49 -9.71
CA ASN A 130 10.22 -13.87 -11.06
C ASN A 130 11.73 -13.66 -11.30
N SER A 131 12.51 -13.24 -10.30
CA SER A 131 13.95 -12.94 -10.44
C SER A 131 14.84 -14.12 -10.86
N GLY A 132 14.29 -15.33 -11.05
CA GLY A 132 15.01 -16.53 -11.51
C GLY A 132 14.93 -16.80 -13.02
N ALA A 133 14.07 -16.10 -13.77
CA ALA A 133 13.89 -16.31 -15.20
C ALA A 133 14.13 -15.01 -15.98
N ASN A 134 15.36 -14.81 -16.47
CA ASN A 134 15.74 -13.91 -17.58
C ASN A 134 15.29 -12.44 -17.58
N SER A 135 14.81 -11.85 -16.47
CA SER A 135 14.51 -10.40 -16.45
C SER A 135 15.73 -9.50 -16.18
N LEU A 136 16.89 -10.08 -15.87
CA LEU A 136 18.07 -9.33 -15.40
C LEU A 136 18.74 -8.44 -16.46
N SER A 137 18.44 -8.65 -17.76
CA SER A 137 19.21 -8.05 -18.85
C SER A 137 18.49 -6.98 -19.68
N GLU A 138 17.15 -6.93 -19.74
CA GLU A 138 16.47 -6.00 -20.66
C GLU A 138 15.97 -4.70 -20.02
N ILE A 139 15.89 -4.61 -18.68
CA ILE A 139 15.35 -3.43 -17.96
C ILE A 139 16.33 -2.86 -16.91
N ALA A 140 17.38 -3.61 -16.54
CA ALA A 140 18.34 -3.17 -15.53
C ALA A 140 19.06 -1.87 -15.96
N GLY A 141 18.85 -0.79 -15.20
CA GLY A 141 19.48 0.53 -15.43
C GLY A 141 18.72 1.48 -16.37
N ARG A 142 17.52 1.13 -16.86
CA ARG A 142 16.68 2.05 -17.64
C ARG A 142 15.70 2.85 -16.79
N GLU A 143 15.26 2.26 -15.69
CA GLU A 143 14.21 2.79 -14.80
C GLU A 143 14.80 3.41 -13.49
N ASP A 144 16.13 3.36 -13.32
CA ASP A 144 16.86 3.76 -12.10
C ASP A 144 16.85 5.27 -11.82
N SER A 145 16.59 6.07 -12.86
CA SER A 145 16.48 7.54 -12.79
C SER A 145 15.03 8.01 -12.59
N THR A 146 14.05 7.10 -12.65
CA THR A 146 12.62 7.42 -12.53
C THR A 146 12.06 7.00 -11.18
N ASN A 147 11.47 7.95 -10.46
CA ASN A 147 10.76 7.66 -9.21
C ASN A 147 9.45 6.94 -9.51
N HIS A 148 9.34 5.71 -9.03
CA HIS A 148 8.14 4.89 -9.13
C HIS A 148 7.34 4.96 -7.83
N LEU A 149 6.01 4.99 -7.96
CA LEU A 149 5.09 4.86 -6.84
C LEU A 149 4.42 3.49 -6.87
N LEU A 150 4.42 2.79 -5.74
CA LEU A 150 3.66 1.56 -5.55
C LEU A 150 2.61 1.80 -4.48
N ILE A 151 1.41 1.25 -4.70
CA ILE A 151 0.23 1.55 -3.87
C ILE A 151 -0.44 0.24 -3.46
N TRP A 152 -0.72 0.09 -2.16
CA TRP A 152 -1.46 -1.03 -1.59
C TRP A 152 -2.67 -0.51 -0.83
N GLN A 153 -3.83 -1.12 -1.02
CA GLN A 153 -4.99 -0.89 -0.17
C GLN A 153 -4.98 -1.89 0.99
N ILE A 154 -5.13 -1.38 2.21
CA ILE A 154 -5.15 -2.15 3.46
C ILE A 154 -6.41 -1.90 4.29
#